data_AF-A0A2V9T4J7-F1
#
_entry.id   AF-A0A2V9T4J7-F1
#
_cell.length_a   1.000
_cell.length_b   1.000
_cell.length_c   1.000
_cell.angle_alpha   90.00
_cell.angle_beta   90.00
_cell.angle_gamma   90.00
#
_symmetry.space_group_name_H-M   'P 1'
#
loop_
_entity.id
_entity.type
_entity.pdbx_description
1 polymer ?
#
loop_
_entity_poly.entity_id
_entity_poly.type
_entity_poly.pdbx_seq_one_letter_code
_entity_poly.pdbx_strand_id
1 'polypeptide(L)'
;IVRTEFGGVYVQPDICNGCAYCVIACPFGVVERNQDDGRAFKCTFCYDRQKAGLVPACAKACPTESIKFGEIESLRVKAQDRMEELHQRGMKDATLYNAADTSVGGTHAMFIVRGDPRSYNLPPKPEVPTIYVKKGWTSSAIGSALLLGGTLLAFLADGDR
;
A
#
# COMPACT_ATOMS: atom_id res chain seq x y z
N ILE A 1 13.98 1.36 1.55
CA ILE A 1 12.75 2.13 1.19
C ILE A 1 12.57 3.17 2.27
N VAL A 2 12.34 4.42 1.91
CA VAL A 2 12.22 5.54 2.86
C VAL A 2 10.95 6.34 2.60
N ARG A 3 10.47 7.05 3.61
CA ARG A 3 9.55 8.17 3.43
C ARG A 3 10.40 9.43 3.25
N THR A 4 10.13 10.17 2.19
CA THR A 4 10.76 11.46 1.90
C THR A 4 10.17 12.56 2.78
N GLU A 5 10.82 13.71 2.85
CA GLU A 5 10.34 14.91 3.53
C GLU A 5 9.03 15.45 2.96
N PHE A 6 8.67 15.06 1.74
CA PHE A 6 7.41 15.42 1.07
C PHE A 6 6.30 14.37 1.29
N GLY A 7 6.49 13.41 2.19
CA GLY A 7 5.51 12.34 2.47
C GLY A 7 5.44 11.22 1.42
N GLY A 8 6.12 11.38 0.28
CA GLY A 8 6.26 10.33 -0.74
C GLY A 8 7.11 9.15 -0.25
N VAL A 9 6.83 7.95 -0.73
CA VAL A 9 7.67 6.76 -0.48
C VAL A 9 8.70 6.64 -1.61
N TYR A 10 9.94 6.29 -1.31
CA TYR A 10 11.01 6.17 -2.31
C TYR A 10 11.84 4.89 -2.13
N VAL A 11 12.12 4.20 -3.24
CA VAL A 11 13.06 3.07 -3.27
C VAL A 11 14.41 3.64 -3.69
N GLN A 12 15.41 3.54 -2.81
CA GLN A 12 16.76 4.05 -3.04
C GLN A 12 17.53 3.05 -3.92
N PRO A 13 17.85 3.37 -5.20
CA PRO A 13 18.44 2.41 -6.14
C PRO A 13 19.86 1.96 -5.78
N ASP A 14 20.58 2.75 -5.01
CA ASP A 14 21.92 2.51 -4.47
C ASP A 14 21.91 1.57 -3.26
N ILE A 15 20.78 1.48 -2.54
CA ILE A 15 20.61 0.60 -1.37
C ILE A 15 19.84 -0.68 -1.73
N CYS A 16 19.06 -0.66 -2.82
CA CYS A 16 18.25 -1.80 -3.22
C CYS A 16 19.13 -3.02 -3.59
N ASN A 17 18.96 -4.12 -2.88
CA ASN A 17 19.65 -5.39 -3.13
C ASN A 17 18.82 -6.40 -3.95
N GLY A 18 17.66 -5.99 -4.48
CA GLY A 18 16.83 -6.83 -5.33
C GLY A 18 16.09 -8.00 -4.64
N CYS A 19 15.95 -8.01 -3.32
CA CYS A 19 15.31 -9.12 -2.59
C CYS A 19 13.80 -9.35 -2.89
N ALA A 20 13.15 -8.44 -3.61
CA ALA A 20 11.73 -8.49 -3.99
C ALA A 20 10.70 -8.48 -2.84
N TYR A 21 11.09 -8.38 -1.57
CA TYR A 21 10.12 -8.35 -0.46
C TYR A 21 9.12 -7.20 -0.57
N CYS A 22 9.54 -6.07 -1.11
CA CYS A 22 8.66 -4.94 -1.34
C CYS A 22 7.60 -5.17 -2.44
N VAL A 23 7.88 -6.05 -3.41
CA VAL A 23 6.94 -6.41 -4.49
C VAL A 23 5.75 -7.16 -3.90
N ILE A 24 6.03 -8.22 -3.13
CA ILE A 24 4.98 -9.04 -2.50
C ILE A 24 4.28 -8.34 -1.33
N ALA A 25 4.95 -7.36 -0.70
CA ALA A 25 4.40 -6.68 0.48
C ALA A 25 3.45 -5.54 0.11
N CYS A 26 3.51 -5.04 -1.13
CA CYS A 26 2.68 -3.93 -1.56
C CYS A 26 1.24 -4.41 -1.83
N PRO A 27 0.24 -3.98 -1.04
CA PRO A 27 -1.13 -4.45 -1.23
C PRO A 27 -1.80 -3.90 -2.51
N PHE A 28 -1.14 -2.96 -3.19
CA PHE A 28 -1.59 -2.38 -4.45
C PHE A 28 -0.89 -3.00 -5.67
N GLY A 29 0.15 -3.83 -5.48
CA GLY A 29 0.88 -4.45 -6.59
C GLY A 29 1.64 -3.48 -7.52
N VAL A 30 2.01 -2.28 -7.03
CA VAL A 30 2.60 -1.21 -7.87
C VAL A 30 4.13 -1.18 -7.89
N VAL A 31 4.78 -2.13 -7.22
CA VAL A 31 6.25 -2.22 -7.14
C VAL A 31 6.70 -3.38 -8.01
N GLU A 32 7.57 -3.10 -8.98
CA GLU A 32 8.09 -4.09 -9.94
C GLU A 32 9.62 -4.17 -9.80
N ARG A 33 10.22 -5.29 -10.22
CA ARG A 33 11.67 -5.39 -10.40
C ARG A 33 12.05 -5.18 -11.85
N ASN A 34 13.09 -4.40 -12.08
CA ASN A 34 13.76 -4.37 -13.36
C ASN A 34 14.45 -5.73 -13.59
N GLN A 35 14.27 -6.32 -14.76
CA GLN A 35 14.86 -7.61 -15.10
C GLN A 35 16.38 -7.51 -15.33
N ASP A 36 16.86 -6.37 -15.81
CA ASP A 36 18.26 -6.18 -16.18
C ASP A 36 19.20 -6.11 -14.97
N ASP A 37 18.81 -5.35 -13.93
CA ASP A 37 19.65 -5.10 -12.75
C ASP A 37 19.04 -5.63 -11.43
N GLY A 38 17.85 -6.22 -11.50
CA GLY A 38 17.17 -6.83 -10.36
C GLY A 38 16.63 -5.85 -9.32
N ARG A 39 16.81 -4.53 -9.46
CA ARG A 39 16.36 -3.53 -8.48
C ARG A 39 14.87 -3.27 -8.61
N ALA A 40 14.25 -2.87 -7.50
CA ALA A 40 12.84 -2.55 -7.45
C ALA A 40 12.57 -1.08 -7.79
N PHE A 41 11.53 -0.84 -8.60
CA PHE A 41 11.10 0.47 -9.02
C PHE A 41 9.59 0.63 -8.85
N LYS A 42 9.16 1.88 -8.70
CA LYS A 42 7.76 2.33 -8.63
C LYS A 42 7.71 3.83 -8.87
N CYS A 43 6.52 4.41 -8.92
CA CYS A 43 6.35 5.86 -8.91
C CYS A 43 7.16 6.50 -7.76
N THR A 44 8.01 7.47 -8.10
CA THR A 44 8.86 8.21 -7.16
C THR A 44 8.19 9.46 -6.61
N PHE A 45 6.93 9.69 -6.99
CA PHE A 45 6.22 10.95 -6.79
C PHE A 45 7.00 12.15 -7.36
N CYS A 46 7.85 11.92 -8.38
CA CYS A 46 8.75 12.93 -8.94
C CYS A 46 9.61 13.63 -7.87
N TYR A 47 10.22 12.87 -6.95
CA TYR A 47 11.05 13.39 -5.86
C TYR A 47 12.12 14.38 -6.33
N ASP A 48 12.77 14.09 -7.45
CA ASP A 48 13.73 14.96 -8.15
C ASP A 48 13.13 16.34 -8.50
N ARG A 49 11.91 16.36 -9.03
CA ARG A 49 11.20 17.61 -9.38
C ARG A 49 10.77 18.37 -8.14
N GLN A 50 10.25 17.67 -7.12
CA GLN A 50 9.84 18.28 -5.86
C GLN A 50 11.01 18.98 -5.16
N LYS A 51 12.21 18.38 -5.17
CA LYS A 51 13.45 19.00 -4.69
C LYS A 51 13.80 20.30 -5.40
N ALA A 52 13.39 20.47 -6.66
CA ALA A 52 13.57 21.68 -7.45
C ALA A 52 12.38 22.67 -7.35
N GLY A 53 11.43 22.44 -6.43
CA GLY A 53 10.24 23.27 -6.30
C GLY A 53 9.24 23.10 -7.46
N LEU A 54 9.35 22.01 -8.22
CA LEU A 54 8.48 21.71 -9.36
C LEU A 54 7.44 20.65 -9.00
N VAL A 55 6.23 20.80 -9.53
CA VAL A 55 5.17 19.80 -9.41
C VAL A 55 5.49 18.52 -10.22
N PRO A 56 4.90 17.37 -9.87
CA PRO A 56 5.08 16.12 -10.62
C PRO A 56 4.77 16.26 -12.12
N ALA A 57 5.52 15.53 -12.95
CA ALA A 57 5.40 15.63 -14.40
C ALA A 57 4.00 15.25 -14.90
N CYS A 58 3.41 14.18 -14.36
CA CYS A 58 2.06 13.74 -14.71
C CYS A 58 0.98 14.77 -14.34
N ALA A 59 1.13 15.44 -13.19
CA ALA A 59 0.23 16.53 -12.78
C ALA A 59 0.38 17.75 -13.71
N LYS A 60 1.61 18.15 -14.01
CA LYS A 60 1.90 19.28 -14.92
C LYS A 60 1.36 19.04 -16.34
N ALA A 61 1.44 17.81 -16.82
CA ALA A 61 1.10 17.46 -18.19
C ALA A 61 -0.41 17.26 -18.43
N CYS A 62 -1.23 17.16 -17.38
CA CYS A 62 -2.63 16.78 -17.49
C CYS A 62 -3.49 17.93 -18.07
N PRO A 63 -3.94 17.84 -19.33
CA PRO A 63 -4.63 18.97 -19.98
C PRO A 63 -6.06 19.19 -19.45
N THR A 64 -6.69 18.11 -18.98
CA THR A 64 -8.04 18.11 -18.42
C THR A 64 -8.07 18.39 -16.93
N GLU A 65 -6.90 18.68 -16.34
CA GLU A 65 -6.81 18.99 -14.91
C GLU A 65 -7.34 17.85 -14.01
N SER A 66 -7.28 16.61 -14.50
CA SER A 66 -7.74 15.40 -13.78
C SER A 66 -6.77 14.95 -12.69
N ILE A 67 -5.48 15.32 -12.81
CA ILE A 67 -4.47 15.05 -11.80
C ILE A 67 -4.18 16.34 -11.05
N LYS A 68 -4.62 16.41 -9.79
CA LYS A 68 -4.33 17.53 -8.88
C LYS A 68 -3.20 17.16 -7.94
N PHE A 69 -2.29 18.09 -7.69
CA PHE A 69 -1.16 17.94 -6.76
C PHE A 69 -1.11 19.08 -5.76
N GLY A 70 -0.72 18.80 -4.52
CA GLY A 70 -0.64 19.76 -3.43
C GLY A 70 -0.73 19.08 -2.07
N GLU A 71 -0.93 19.90 -1.03
CA GLU A 71 -1.10 19.43 0.35
C GLU A 71 -2.29 18.50 0.51
N ILE A 72 -2.09 17.40 1.25
CA ILE A 72 -3.05 16.30 1.31
C ILE A 72 -4.41 16.74 1.88
N GLU A 73 -4.44 17.61 2.89
CA GLU A 73 -5.70 18.10 3.47
C GLU A 73 -6.45 18.99 2.48
N SER A 74 -5.76 19.83 1.72
CA SER A 74 -6.39 20.64 0.66
C SER A 74 -6.97 19.75 -0.44
N LEU A 75 -6.25 18.69 -0.81
CA LEU A 75 -6.73 17.74 -1.82
C LEU A 75 -7.93 16.92 -1.34
N ARG A 76 -8.02 16.58 -0.05
CA ARG A 76 -9.20 15.91 0.53
C ARG A 76 -10.44 16.78 0.44
N VAL A 77 -10.33 18.07 0.78
CA VAL A 77 -11.44 19.03 0.63
C VAL A 77 -11.87 19.12 -0.83
N LYS A 78 -10.91 19.32 -1.76
CA LYS A 78 -11.21 19.37 -3.21
C LYS A 78 -11.86 18.09 -3.74
N ALA A 79 -11.43 16.93 -3.25
CA ALA A 79 -12.01 15.65 -3.62
C ALA A 79 -13.45 15.54 -3.13
N GLN A 80 -13.75 16.02 -1.93
CA GLN A 80 -15.10 16.06 -1.39
C GLN A 80 -16.02 16.99 -2.18
N ASP A 81 -15.56 18.21 -2.50
CA ASP A 81 -16.32 19.17 -3.32
C ASP A 81 -16.63 18.57 -4.71
N ARG A 82 -15.62 17.92 -5.31
CA ARG A 82 -15.79 17.26 -6.62
C ARG A 82 -16.78 16.10 -6.56
N MET A 83 -16.74 15.32 -5.48
CA MET A 83 -17.68 14.21 -5.25
C MET A 83 -19.12 14.73 -5.16
N GLU A 84 -19.35 15.82 -4.43
CA GLU A 84 -20.66 16.43 -4.32
C GLU A 84 -21.18 16.92 -5.69
N GLU A 85 -20.33 17.62 -6.47
CA GLU A 85 -20.69 18.06 -7.82
C GLU A 85 -21.09 16.88 -8.72
N LEU A 86 -20.33 15.78 -8.68
CA LEU A 86 -20.62 14.59 -9.48
C LEU A 86 -21.97 13.97 -9.09
N HIS A 87 -22.26 13.90 -7.79
CA HIS A 87 -23.53 13.37 -7.28
C HIS A 87 -24.72 14.27 -7.67
N GLN A 88 -24.57 15.59 -7.61
CA GLN A 88 -25.58 16.56 -8.07
C GLN A 88 -25.86 16.41 -9.57
N ARG A 89 -24.86 16.05 -10.36
CA ARG A 89 -24.97 15.76 -11.80
C ARG A 89 -25.53 14.37 -12.11
N GLY A 90 -25.98 13.63 -11.10
CA GLY A 90 -26.60 12.31 -11.24
C GLY A 90 -25.62 11.12 -11.25
N MET A 91 -24.31 11.35 -11.12
CA MET A 91 -23.29 10.28 -11.07
C MET A 91 -23.16 9.73 -9.63
N LYS A 92 -24.25 9.15 -9.11
CA LYS A 92 -24.34 8.64 -7.73
C LYS A 92 -23.38 7.47 -7.43
N ASP A 93 -22.83 6.86 -8.46
CA ASP A 93 -21.84 5.77 -8.38
C ASP A 93 -20.39 6.26 -8.24
N ALA A 94 -20.14 7.57 -8.25
CA ALA A 94 -18.82 8.13 -7.96
C ALA A 94 -18.45 7.87 -6.49
N THR A 95 -17.20 7.44 -6.25
CA THR A 95 -16.63 7.13 -4.93
C THR A 95 -15.20 7.65 -4.83
N LEU A 96 -14.81 8.09 -3.63
CA LEU A 96 -13.43 8.47 -3.32
C LEU A 96 -12.66 7.23 -2.83
N TYR A 97 -11.64 6.82 -3.58
CA TYR A 97 -10.73 5.76 -3.22
C TYR A 97 -9.51 6.32 -2.48
N ASN A 98 -9.40 6.00 -1.18
CA ASN A 98 -8.26 6.39 -0.32
C ASN A 98 -7.79 5.27 0.64
N ALA A 99 -8.49 4.12 0.72
CA ALA A 99 -8.14 3.00 1.62
C ALA A 99 -7.87 3.40 3.09
N ALA A 100 -8.53 4.46 3.58
CA ALA A 100 -8.29 5.02 4.91
C ALA A 100 -8.79 4.12 6.05
N ASP A 101 -9.77 3.27 5.75
CA ASP A 101 -10.42 2.32 6.65
C ASP A 101 -9.70 0.96 6.73
N THR A 102 -8.55 0.83 6.06
CA THR A 102 -7.73 -0.39 6.02
C THR A 102 -6.46 -0.23 6.84
N SER A 103 -5.69 -1.31 6.99
CA SER A 103 -4.35 -1.24 7.63
C SER A 103 -3.33 -0.40 6.86
N VAL A 104 -3.62 0.03 5.63
CA VAL A 104 -2.80 1.00 4.89
C VAL A 104 -2.88 2.39 5.55
N GLY A 105 -4.03 2.75 6.15
CA GLY A 105 -4.21 4.00 6.87
C GLY A 105 -4.27 5.25 5.98
N GLY A 106 -4.68 5.09 4.71
CA GLY A 106 -4.77 6.19 3.76
C GLY A 106 -3.63 6.24 2.73
N THR A 107 -3.84 6.96 1.64
CA THR A 107 -2.88 7.07 0.53
C THR A 107 -2.58 8.53 0.18
N HIS A 108 -1.38 8.79 -0.33
CA HIS A 108 -0.99 10.10 -0.87
C HIS A 108 -1.35 10.24 -2.36
N ALA A 109 -2.02 9.23 -2.93
CA ALA A 109 -2.56 9.23 -4.28
C ALA A 109 -4.00 8.70 -4.19
N MET A 110 -4.96 9.61 -4.16
CA MET A 110 -6.39 9.33 -4.06
C MET A 110 -7.04 9.42 -5.44
N PHE A 111 -8.11 8.65 -5.65
CA PHE A 111 -8.82 8.61 -6.93
C PHE A 111 -10.31 8.82 -6.73
N ILE A 112 -10.96 9.52 -7.66
CA ILE A 112 -12.41 9.48 -7.78
C ILE A 112 -12.74 8.50 -8.90
N VAL A 113 -13.44 7.41 -8.56
CA VAL A 113 -13.79 6.33 -9.49
C VAL A 113 -15.29 6.13 -9.50
N ARG A 114 -15.84 5.60 -10.60
CA ARG A 114 -17.26 5.29 -10.73
C ARG A 114 -17.52 3.79 -10.69
N GLY A 115 -18.43 3.35 -9.83
CA GLY A 115 -18.77 1.94 -9.66
C GLY A 115 -17.70 1.18 -8.88
N ASP A 116 -17.41 -0.05 -9.31
CA ASP A 116 -16.47 -0.93 -8.62
C ASP A 116 -15.00 -0.53 -8.85
N PRO A 117 -14.20 -0.31 -7.79
CA PRO A 117 -12.77 0.01 -7.93
C PRO A 117 -11.97 -1.07 -8.68
N ARG A 118 -12.42 -2.34 -8.67
CA ARG A 118 -11.76 -3.44 -9.40
C ARG A 118 -11.73 -3.19 -10.90
N SER A 119 -12.71 -2.50 -11.46
CA SER A 119 -12.75 -2.10 -12.87
C SER A 119 -11.61 -1.16 -13.26
N TYR A 120 -10.97 -0.51 -12.27
CA TYR A 120 -9.82 0.38 -12.44
C TYR A 120 -8.51 -0.26 -11.97
N ASN A 121 -8.51 -1.59 -11.78
CA ASN A 121 -7.38 -2.33 -11.21
C ASN A 121 -6.99 -1.85 -9.80
N LEU A 122 -7.96 -1.33 -9.04
CA LEU A 122 -7.77 -0.94 -7.65
C LEU A 122 -8.33 -2.03 -6.72
N PRO A 123 -7.53 -2.55 -5.78
CA PRO A 123 -8.01 -3.52 -4.81
C PRO A 123 -9.07 -2.86 -3.91
N PRO A 124 -10.24 -3.49 -3.67
CA PRO A 124 -11.32 -2.85 -2.92
C PRO A 124 -10.99 -2.65 -1.44
N LYS A 125 -10.19 -3.54 -0.85
CA LYS A 125 -9.78 -3.49 0.55
C LYS A 125 -8.32 -3.92 0.71
N PRO A 126 -7.35 -3.06 0.34
CA PRO A 126 -5.92 -3.39 0.44
C PRO A 126 -5.49 -3.48 1.90
N GLU A 127 -4.79 -4.54 2.28
CA GLU A 127 -4.30 -4.74 3.65
C GLU A 127 -2.80 -5.06 3.62
N VAL A 128 -2.00 -4.44 4.50
CA VAL A 128 -0.59 -4.78 4.59
C VAL A 128 -0.42 -6.20 5.18
N PRO A 129 0.46 -7.06 4.62
CA PRO A 129 0.58 -8.44 5.10
C PRO A 129 0.98 -8.58 6.57
N THR A 130 1.59 -7.53 7.14
CA THR A 130 2.04 -7.52 8.53
C THR A 130 0.92 -7.68 9.55
N ILE A 131 -0.34 -7.40 9.21
CA ILE A 131 -1.49 -7.63 10.10
C ILE A 131 -1.68 -9.11 10.46
N TYR A 132 -1.21 -10.02 9.60
CA TYR A 132 -1.34 -11.47 9.80
C TYR A 132 -0.19 -12.05 10.62
N VAL A 133 0.90 -11.30 10.83
CA VAL A 133 2.09 -11.78 11.55
C VAL A 133 1.74 -12.20 12.97
N LYS A 134 0.98 -11.40 13.72
CA LYS A 134 0.59 -11.75 15.10
C LYS A 134 -0.17 -13.07 15.16
N LYS A 135 -1.14 -13.28 14.26
CA LYS A 135 -1.91 -14.53 14.19
C LYS A 135 -1.01 -15.71 13.87
N GLY A 136 -0.11 -15.55 12.90
CA GLY A 136 0.88 -16.58 12.54
C GLY A 136 1.74 -16.98 13.74
N TRP A 137 2.33 -16.01 14.45
CA TRP A 137 3.15 -16.26 15.63
C TRP A 137 2.38 -16.95 16.76
N THR A 138 1.13 -16.55 17.02
CA THR A 138 0.31 -17.23 18.03
C THR A 138 0.02 -18.68 17.64
N SER A 139 -0.30 -18.95 16.37
CA SER A 139 -0.53 -20.31 15.89
C SER A 139 0.73 -21.17 15.98
N SER A 140 1.89 -20.61 15.60
CA SER A 140 3.18 -21.29 15.75
C SER A 140 3.52 -21.58 17.22
N ALA A 141 3.28 -20.63 18.12
CA ALA A 141 3.52 -20.83 19.56
C ALA A 141 2.65 -21.96 20.13
N ILE A 142 1.36 -22.00 19.78
CA ILE A 142 0.45 -23.08 20.19
C ILE A 142 0.93 -24.43 19.64
N GLY A 143 1.28 -24.49 18.36
CA GLY A 143 1.80 -25.71 17.73
C GLY A 143 3.06 -26.24 18.41
N SER A 144 4.03 -25.35 18.69
CA SER A 144 5.25 -25.70 19.40
C SER A 144 4.98 -26.20 20.82
N ALA A 145 4.05 -25.56 21.55
CA ALA A 145 3.69 -25.98 22.90
C ALA A 145 3.03 -27.37 22.93
N LEU A 146 2.15 -27.68 21.96
CA LEU A 146 1.54 -29.00 21.82
C LEU A 146 2.57 -30.08 21.50
N LEU A 147 3.51 -29.79 20.58
CA LEU A 147 4.59 -30.72 20.24
C LEU A 147 5.51 -31.00 21.44
N LEU A 148 5.89 -29.96 22.18
CA LEU A 148 6.70 -30.10 23.40
C LEU A 148 5.96 -30.88 24.48
N GLY A 149 4.69 -30.55 24.72
CA GLY A 149 3.84 -31.25 25.68
C GLY A 149 3.67 -32.73 25.33
N GLY A 150 3.37 -33.06 24.08
CA GLY A 150 3.26 -34.43 23.61
C GLY A 150 4.56 -35.21 23.71
N THR A 151 5.69 -34.57 23.39
CA THR A 151 7.03 -35.17 23.54
C THR A 151 7.33 -35.47 25.02
N LEU A 152 7.09 -34.52 25.92
CA LEU A 152 7.28 -34.72 27.37
C LEU A 152 6.38 -35.84 27.91
N LEU A 153 5.11 -35.88 27.51
CA LEU A 153 4.18 -36.94 27.91
C LEU A 153 4.64 -38.32 27.42
N ALA A 154 5.17 -38.42 26.20
CA ALA A 154 5.70 -39.67 25.66
C ALA A 154 6.90 -40.18 26.48
N PHE A 155 7.85 -39.28 26.82
CA PHE A 155 9.00 -39.65 27.67
C PHE A 155 8.59 -40.04 29.09
N LEU A 156 7.63 -39.34 29.70
CA LEU A 156 7.12 -39.69 31.03
C LEU A 156 6.38 -41.03 31.02
N ALA A 157 5.60 -41.32 29.98
CA ALA A 157 4.84 -42.57 29.87
C ALA A 157 5.72 -43.80 29.59
N ASP A 158 6.88 -43.64 28.95
CA ASP A 158 7.82 -44.73 28.68
C ASP A 158 8.80 -44.98 29.85
N GLY A 159 9.08 -43.94 30.66
CA GLY A 159 9.93 -44.05 31.86
C GLY A 159 9.30 -44.82 33.03
N ASP A 160 7.99 -45.09 32.99
CA ASP A 160 7.24 -45.87 34.00
C ASP A 160 7.15 -47.38 33.64
N ARG A 161 7.85 -47.85 32.59
CA ARG A 161 8.01 -49.27 32.23
C ARG A 161 9.41 -49.79 32.51
#